data_AF-A0A142XGY6-F1
#
_entry.id   AF-A0A142XGY6-F1
#
_cell.length_a   1.000
_cell.length_b   1.000
_cell.length_c   1.000
_cell.angle_alpha   90.00
_cell.angle_beta   90.00
_cell.angle_gamma   90.00
#
_symmetry.space_group_name_H-M   'P 1'
#
loop_
_entity.id
_entity.type
_entity.pdbx_description
1 polymer ?
#
loop_
_entity_poly.entity_id
_entity_poly.type
_entity_poly.pdbx_seq_one_letter_code
_entity_poly.pdbx_strand_id
1 'polypeptide(L)'
;MTAVFADVPDPRIETANKLHPLTDILVIATCAVIAGADGWDEIAEYGRTKEPFFRRFLELPNGVPSHDTFERVFAKLDPDAFADRFGRWMGALCESTGLVHIAIDGKSARRSAQGTFTGCLHVVSAWATESRLILGQRSVPEGGHEITTVPDPLAALDLRGAVVTLDAAGCQKATIEQIRAQGGEYVVCVKGNQKGLRDAVGDVFDMAAEAEFAGCDMAGEAGVGHGREEERYVTVVQDPDGWSDVGAVALVCRERRVKDQKNEGIQGCRTMKW
;
A
#
# COMPACT_ATOMS: atom_id res chain seq x y z
N MET A 1 -11.89 3.60 17.93
CA MET A 1 -12.33 4.46 16.80
C MET A 1 -12.72 5.86 17.25
N THR A 2 -13.63 6.05 18.23
CA THR A 2 -13.94 7.39 18.78
C THR A 2 -12.70 8.11 19.32
N ALA A 3 -11.90 7.44 20.15
CA ALA A 3 -10.63 7.98 20.66
C ALA A 3 -9.59 8.26 19.56
N VAL A 4 -9.68 7.56 18.42
CA VAL A 4 -8.74 7.69 17.31
C VAL A 4 -9.03 8.95 16.50
N PHE A 5 -10.31 9.28 16.30
CA PHE A 5 -10.72 10.46 15.54
C PHE A 5 -10.89 11.71 16.40
N ALA A 6 -10.68 11.62 17.71
CA ALA A 6 -10.89 12.73 18.63
C ALA A 6 -9.97 13.92 18.39
N ASP A 7 -8.78 13.70 17.81
CA ASP A 7 -7.78 14.72 17.55
C ASP A 7 -7.66 15.09 16.06
N VAL A 8 -8.61 14.65 15.22
CA VAL A 8 -8.70 15.13 13.83
C VAL A 8 -9.13 16.60 13.84
N PRO A 9 -8.38 17.52 13.21
CA PRO A 9 -8.76 18.92 13.15
C PRO A 9 -10.13 19.10 12.50
N ASP A 10 -11.02 19.83 13.16
CA ASP A 10 -12.35 20.12 12.61
C ASP A 10 -12.26 21.27 11.61
N PRO A 11 -12.49 21.04 10.31
CA PRO A 11 -12.37 22.07 9.29
C PRO A 11 -13.57 23.04 9.30
N ARG A 12 -14.59 22.78 10.12
CA ARG A 12 -15.81 23.59 10.18
C ARG A 12 -15.64 24.78 11.11
N ILE A 13 -16.11 25.92 10.62
CA ILE A 13 -16.16 27.17 11.39
C ILE A 13 -17.12 26.99 12.58
N GLU A 14 -16.72 27.51 13.74
CA GLU A 14 -17.58 27.60 14.93
C GLU A 14 -18.77 28.51 14.66
N THR A 15 -19.95 27.91 14.48
CA THR A 15 -21.22 28.60 14.22
C THR A 15 -22.35 27.86 14.93
N ALA A 16 -23.49 28.52 15.09
CA ALA A 16 -24.70 27.88 15.62
C ALA A 16 -25.16 26.65 14.80
N ASN A 17 -24.71 26.52 13.55
CA ASN A 17 -25.05 25.41 12.65
C ASN A 17 -24.10 24.20 12.79
N LYS A 18 -23.10 24.27 13.68
CA LYS A 18 -22.21 23.13 14.00
C LYS A 18 -22.91 22.21 14.99
N LEU A 19 -23.92 21.49 14.51
CA LEU A 19 -24.82 20.68 15.34
C LEU A 19 -24.28 19.29 15.68
N HIS A 20 -23.41 18.72 14.85
CA HIS A 20 -22.95 17.34 15.00
C HIS A 20 -21.46 17.31 15.36
N PRO A 21 -21.04 16.59 16.42
CA PRO A 21 -19.64 16.36 16.72
C PRO A 21 -18.89 15.77 15.52
N LEU A 22 -17.65 16.20 15.28
CA LEU A 22 -16.85 15.69 14.16
C LEU A 22 -16.64 14.18 14.29
N THR A 23 -16.32 13.72 15.50
CA THR A 23 -16.12 12.29 15.81
C THR A 23 -17.33 11.46 15.41
N ASP A 24 -18.55 11.92 15.68
CA ASP A 24 -19.78 11.20 15.31
C ASP A 24 -19.89 11.02 13.79
N ILE A 25 -19.63 12.10 13.04
CA ILE A 25 -19.63 12.11 11.57
C ILE A 25 -18.60 11.10 11.04
N LEU A 26 -17.35 11.18 11.51
CA LEU A 26 -16.26 10.34 11.02
C LEU A 26 -16.49 8.85 11.35
N VAL A 27 -16.98 8.53 12.55
CA VAL A 27 -17.27 7.15 12.95
C VAL A 27 -18.41 6.55 12.13
N ILE A 28 -19.51 7.27 11.95
CA ILE A 28 -20.67 6.78 11.19
C ILE A 28 -20.27 6.53 9.73
N ALA A 29 -19.61 7.50 9.09
CA ALA A 29 -19.19 7.38 7.70
C ALA A 29 -18.22 6.20 7.50
N THR A 30 -17.25 6.04 8.41
CA THR A 30 -16.30 4.91 8.36
C THR A 30 -17.03 3.56 8.45
N CYS A 31 -17.96 3.42 9.40
CA CYS A 31 -18.73 2.18 9.55
C CYS A 31 -19.61 1.88 8.33
N ALA A 32 -20.23 2.92 7.76
CA ALA A 32 -21.08 2.78 6.58
C ALA A 32 -20.29 2.32 5.36
N VAL A 33 -19.13 2.93 5.09
CA VAL A 33 -18.26 2.54 3.97
C VAL A 33 -17.73 1.12 4.14
N ILE A 34 -17.32 0.73 5.35
CA ILE A 34 -16.92 -0.67 5.66
C ILE A 34 -18.09 -1.63 5.40
N ALA A 35 -19.33 -1.20 5.68
CA ALA A 35 -20.53 -1.97 5.43
C ALA A 35 -20.98 -1.95 3.95
N GLY A 36 -20.23 -1.30 3.05
CA GLY A 36 -20.48 -1.28 1.61
C GLY A 36 -21.29 -0.08 1.11
N ALA A 37 -21.41 0.99 1.89
CA ALA A 37 -22.01 2.24 1.39
C ALA A 37 -21.06 2.95 0.41
N ASP A 38 -21.56 3.26 -0.78
CA ASP A 38 -20.81 3.88 -1.89
C ASP A 38 -21.21 5.35 -2.12
N GLY A 39 -22.15 5.90 -1.34
CA GLY A 39 -22.63 7.28 -1.47
C GLY A 39 -23.09 7.95 -0.17
N TRP A 40 -23.23 9.28 -0.19
CA TRP A 40 -23.61 10.08 1.00
C TRP A 40 -25.01 9.77 1.52
N ASP A 41 -25.97 9.51 0.62
CA ASP A 41 -27.31 9.09 1.00
C ASP A 41 -27.30 7.74 1.71
N GLU A 42 -26.54 6.78 1.19
CA GLU A 42 -26.38 5.45 1.80
C GLU A 42 -25.70 5.54 3.17
N ILE A 43 -24.71 6.42 3.33
CA ILE A 43 -24.07 6.69 4.62
C ILE A 43 -25.09 7.25 5.63
N ALA A 44 -25.91 8.22 5.22
CA ALA A 44 -26.92 8.82 6.08
C ALA A 44 -28.03 7.81 6.43
N GLU A 45 -28.44 6.97 5.48
CA GLU A 45 -29.40 5.88 5.69
C GLU A 45 -28.85 4.81 6.64
N TYR A 46 -27.60 4.39 6.46
CA TYR A 46 -26.90 3.47 7.35
C TYR A 46 -26.86 4.02 8.78
N GLY A 47 -26.46 5.28 8.93
CA GLY A 47 -26.44 5.99 10.21
C GLY A 47 -27.80 5.96 10.91
N ARG A 48 -28.88 6.32 10.21
CA ARG A 48 -30.25 6.32 10.74
C ARG A 48 -30.72 4.92 11.12
N THR A 49 -30.46 3.94 10.26
CA THR A 49 -30.84 2.54 10.48
C THR A 49 -30.14 1.94 11.69
N LYS A 50 -28.89 2.36 11.95
CA LYS A 50 -28.06 1.88 13.07
C LYS A 50 -27.98 2.88 14.22
N GLU A 51 -28.84 3.91 14.26
CA GLU A 51 -28.80 4.93 15.31
C GLU A 51 -28.84 4.33 16.73
N PRO A 52 -29.70 3.35 17.06
CA PRO A 52 -29.69 2.72 18.39
C PRO A 52 -28.36 2.06 18.74
N PHE A 53 -27.64 1.52 17.76
CA PHE A 53 -26.31 0.95 17.96
C PHE A 53 -25.28 2.05 18.23
N PHE A 54 -25.31 3.13 17.45
CA PHE A 54 -24.37 4.25 17.60
C PHE A 54 -24.54 5.01 18.91
N ARG A 55 -25.77 5.20 19.40
CA ARG A 55 -26.05 5.84 20.70
C ARG A 55 -25.42 5.12 21.91
N ARG A 56 -24.95 3.88 21.73
CA ARG A 56 -24.23 3.16 22.80
C ARG A 56 -22.85 3.76 23.10
N PHE A 57 -22.26 4.51 22.17
CA PHE A 57 -20.90 5.04 22.30
C PHE A 57 -20.64 6.38 21.59
N LEU A 58 -21.62 6.92 20.86
CA LEU A 58 -21.62 8.27 20.28
C LEU A 58 -22.65 9.15 21.01
N GLU A 59 -22.37 10.44 21.11
CA GLU A 59 -23.25 11.39 21.81
C GLU A 59 -24.54 11.66 21.03
N LEU A 60 -24.41 11.90 19.72
CA LEU A 60 -25.53 12.19 18.81
C LEU A 60 -26.53 13.22 19.38
N PRO A 61 -26.05 14.41 19.83
CA PRO A 61 -26.90 15.41 20.49
C PRO A 61 -28.03 15.90 19.59
N ASN A 62 -27.80 15.92 18.28
CA ASN A 62 -28.77 16.31 17.25
C ASN A 62 -29.12 15.14 16.31
N GLY A 63 -28.91 13.90 16.78
CA GLY A 63 -29.12 12.69 15.96
C GLY A 63 -28.10 12.51 14.85
N VAL A 64 -28.45 11.65 13.89
CA VAL A 64 -27.60 11.31 12.74
C VAL A 64 -27.54 12.47 11.74
N PRO A 65 -26.34 12.88 11.27
CA PRO A 65 -26.20 13.93 10.26
C PRO A 65 -26.91 13.61 8.94
N SER A 66 -27.32 14.65 8.20
CA SER A 66 -27.82 14.51 6.82
C SER A 66 -26.70 14.18 5.82
N HIS A 67 -27.06 13.70 4.63
CA HIS A 67 -26.09 13.50 3.54
C HIS A 67 -25.32 14.79 3.21
N ASP A 68 -26.00 15.95 3.18
CA ASP A 68 -25.38 17.26 2.97
C ASP A 68 -24.33 17.60 4.04
N THR A 69 -24.54 17.12 5.26
CA THR A 69 -23.58 17.34 6.36
C THR A 69 -22.36 16.46 6.18
N PHE A 70 -22.53 15.18 5.84
CA PHE A 70 -21.40 14.31 5.49
C PHE A 70 -20.61 14.90 4.34
N GLU A 71 -21.26 15.21 3.21
CA GLU A 71 -20.61 15.78 2.04
C GLU A 71 -19.82 17.05 2.36
N ARG A 72 -20.45 18.03 3.04
CA ARG A 72 -19.78 19.29 3.40
C ARG A 72 -18.58 19.11 4.33
N VAL A 73 -18.63 18.14 5.25
CA VAL A 73 -17.51 17.87 6.16
C VAL A 73 -16.38 17.22 5.39
N PHE A 74 -16.65 16.14 4.65
CA PHE A 74 -15.63 15.41 3.91
C PHE A 74 -15.02 16.25 2.77
N ALA A 75 -15.77 17.17 2.17
CA ALA A 75 -15.25 18.11 1.18
C ALA A 75 -14.21 19.10 1.75
N LYS A 76 -14.16 19.30 3.07
CA LYS A 76 -13.23 20.23 3.75
C LYS A 76 -12.24 19.52 4.67
N LEU A 77 -12.46 18.24 4.92
CA LEU A 77 -11.64 17.44 5.82
C LEU A 77 -10.23 17.35 5.24
N ASP A 78 -9.23 17.55 6.10
CA ASP A 78 -7.85 17.28 5.73
C ASP A 78 -7.67 15.76 5.52
N PRO A 79 -7.44 15.30 4.27
CA PRO A 79 -7.37 13.89 3.96
C PRO A 79 -6.14 13.22 4.61
N ASP A 80 -5.03 13.94 4.78
CA ASP A 80 -3.80 13.39 5.36
C ASP A 80 -3.96 13.24 6.88
N ALA A 81 -4.54 14.25 7.53
CA ALA A 81 -4.84 14.17 8.96
C ALA A 81 -5.78 12.99 9.27
N PHE A 82 -6.81 12.78 8.45
CA PHE A 82 -7.72 11.64 8.59
C PHE A 82 -7.01 10.31 8.33
N ALA A 83 -6.27 10.20 7.22
CA ALA A 83 -5.54 8.99 6.85
C ALA A 83 -4.54 8.55 7.92
N ASP A 84 -3.85 9.50 8.56
CA ASP A 84 -2.92 9.22 9.67
C ASP A 84 -3.61 8.59 10.87
N ARG A 85 -4.76 9.14 11.27
CA ARG A 85 -5.51 8.61 12.41
C ARG A 85 -6.11 7.26 12.10
N PHE A 86 -6.67 7.11 10.91
CA PHE A 86 -7.17 5.83 10.44
C PHE A 86 -6.05 4.77 10.42
N GLY A 87 -4.89 5.10 9.86
CA GLY A 87 -3.72 4.23 9.81
C GLY A 87 -3.26 3.76 11.19
N ARG A 88 -3.19 4.67 12.18
CA ARG A 88 -2.87 4.31 13.58
C ARG A 88 -3.85 3.30 14.17
N TRP A 89 -5.15 3.46 13.91
CA TRP A 89 -6.16 2.51 14.38
C TRP A 89 -5.96 1.14 13.74
N MET A 90 -5.68 1.09 12.45
CA MET A 90 -5.39 -0.17 11.75
C MET A 90 -4.09 -0.80 12.24
N GLY A 91 -3.04 -0.01 12.47
CA GLY A 91 -1.76 -0.45 13.01
C GLY A 91 -1.90 -1.10 14.39
N ALA A 92 -2.66 -0.48 15.30
CA ALA A 92 -2.93 -1.03 16.63
C ALA A 92 -3.68 -2.39 16.58
N LEU A 93 -4.45 -2.66 15.51
CA LEU A 93 -5.08 -3.98 15.32
C LEU A 93 -4.06 -5.04 14.86
N CYS A 94 -2.97 -4.63 14.20
CA CYS A 94 -1.90 -5.50 13.71
C CYS A 94 -0.83 -5.84 14.77
N GLU A 95 -0.78 -5.16 15.92
CA GLU A 95 0.22 -5.41 16.98
C GLU A 95 0.20 -6.85 17.56
N SER A 96 -0.76 -7.69 17.15
CA SER A 96 -0.88 -9.10 17.56
C SER A 96 -0.27 -10.12 16.59
N THR A 97 0.30 -9.68 15.46
CA THR A 97 0.83 -10.58 14.41
C THR A 97 2.34 -10.47 14.33
N GLY A 98 3.03 -11.60 14.12
CA GLY A 98 4.49 -11.72 14.08
C GLY A 98 5.15 -10.93 12.94
N LEU A 99 5.85 -11.60 12.02
CA LEU A 99 6.49 -10.91 10.90
C LEU A 99 5.41 -10.27 9.99
N VAL A 100 5.41 -8.96 9.80
CA VAL A 100 4.38 -8.27 9.00
C VAL A 100 4.90 -8.00 7.60
N HIS A 101 4.30 -8.62 6.59
CA HIS A 101 4.58 -8.27 5.19
C HIS A 101 3.83 -6.99 4.80
N ILE A 102 4.58 -5.92 4.52
CA ILE A 102 4.07 -4.61 4.12
C ILE A 102 4.40 -4.37 2.64
N ALA A 103 3.38 -4.35 1.79
CA ALA A 103 3.52 -3.99 0.39
C ALA A 103 3.33 -2.47 0.20
N ILE A 104 4.25 -1.83 -0.50
CA ILE A 104 4.12 -0.44 -0.93
C ILE A 104 3.73 -0.42 -2.40
N ASP A 105 2.60 0.23 -2.71
CA ASP A 105 2.07 0.32 -4.08
C ASP A 105 1.27 1.60 -4.31
N GLY A 106 1.45 2.19 -5.49
CA GLY A 106 0.70 3.32 -6.01
C GLY A 106 -0.57 2.91 -6.78
N LYS A 107 -1.72 3.46 -6.39
CA LYS A 107 -3.01 3.30 -7.08
C LYS A 107 -3.52 4.61 -7.64
N SER A 108 -4.05 4.58 -8.87
CA SER A 108 -4.73 5.72 -9.49
C SER A 108 -6.24 5.57 -9.41
N ALA A 109 -6.91 6.51 -8.75
CA ALA A 109 -8.36 6.57 -8.68
C ALA A 109 -8.92 7.21 -9.97
N ARG A 110 -9.18 6.38 -10.98
CA ARG A 110 -9.69 6.87 -12.28
C ARG A 110 -11.01 7.63 -12.10
N ARG A 111 -11.17 8.74 -12.85
CA ARG A 111 -12.28 9.70 -12.78
C ARG A 111 -12.24 10.70 -11.60
N SER A 112 -11.11 10.78 -10.88
CA SER A 112 -10.85 11.89 -9.95
C SER A 112 -9.83 12.85 -10.58
N ALA A 113 -10.28 13.83 -11.36
CA ALA A 113 -9.37 14.72 -12.08
C ALA A 113 -8.45 15.50 -11.11
N GLN A 114 -7.13 15.41 -11.35
CA GLN A 114 -6.08 16.06 -10.54
C GLN A 114 -4.86 16.35 -11.42
N GLY A 115 -4.05 17.34 -11.03
CA GLY A 115 -2.81 17.72 -11.74
C GLY A 115 -1.63 16.74 -11.57
N THR A 116 -1.87 15.46 -11.26
CA THR A 116 -0.79 14.46 -11.14
C THR A 116 -0.31 13.98 -12.50
N PHE A 117 0.83 13.28 -12.55
CA PHE A 117 1.33 12.63 -13.78
C PHE A 117 0.30 11.69 -14.43
N THR A 118 -0.60 11.09 -13.63
CA THR A 118 -1.63 10.17 -14.14
C THR A 118 -2.92 10.88 -14.58
N GLY A 119 -2.99 12.21 -14.41
CA GLY A 119 -4.18 13.02 -14.67
C GLY A 119 -5.34 12.76 -13.69
N CYS A 120 -5.10 11.99 -12.63
CA CYS A 120 -6.07 11.71 -11.58
C CYS A 120 -5.44 11.55 -10.20
N LEU A 121 -6.25 11.47 -9.13
CA LEU A 121 -5.72 11.20 -7.80
C LEU A 121 -4.90 9.91 -7.83
N HIS A 122 -3.65 10.03 -7.42
CA HIS A 122 -2.73 8.92 -7.31
C HIS A 122 -2.29 8.82 -5.86
N VAL A 123 -2.41 7.64 -5.26
CA VAL A 123 -2.19 7.41 -3.84
C VAL A 123 -1.18 6.29 -3.68
N VAL A 124 -0.15 6.51 -2.88
CA VAL A 124 0.78 5.47 -2.43
C VAL A 124 0.28 4.91 -1.11
N SER A 125 0.20 3.58 -1.02
CA SER A 125 -0.33 2.89 0.16
C SER A 125 0.67 1.89 0.72
N ALA A 126 0.74 1.81 2.04
CA ALA A 126 1.39 0.75 2.79
C ALA A 126 0.33 -0.26 3.23
N TRP A 127 0.39 -1.45 2.64
CA TRP A 127 -0.61 -2.50 2.76
C TRP A 127 -0.05 -3.71 3.51
N ALA A 128 -0.60 -4.01 4.69
CA ALA A 128 -0.34 -5.25 5.41
C ALA A 128 -1.07 -6.40 4.72
N THR A 129 -0.34 -7.28 4.04
CA THR A 129 -0.93 -8.31 3.17
C THR A 129 -1.72 -9.36 3.94
N GLU A 130 -1.18 -9.83 5.07
CA GLU A 130 -1.81 -10.87 5.89
C GLU A 130 -3.10 -10.37 6.55
N SER A 131 -3.05 -9.17 7.13
CA SER A 131 -4.19 -8.53 7.80
C SER A 131 -5.21 -7.96 6.81
N ARG A 132 -4.81 -7.78 5.53
CA ARG A 132 -5.57 -7.10 4.47
C ARG A 132 -5.96 -5.66 4.86
N LEU A 133 -5.01 -4.93 5.43
CA LEU A 133 -5.23 -3.59 5.97
C LEU A 133 -4.30 -2.55 5.34
N ILE A 134 -4.81 -1.34 5.15
CA ILE A 134 -3.98 -0.16 4.87
C ILE A 134 -3.45 0.35 6.21
N LEU A 135 -2.13 0.34 6.37
CA LEU A 135 -1.43 0.87 7.54
C LEU A 135 -1.12 2.36 7.41
N GLY A 136 -0.92 2.82 6.17
CA GLY A 136 -0.65 4.21 5.86
C GLY A 136 -0.89 4.49 4.39
N GLN A 137 -1.23 5.73 4.06
CA GLN A 137 -1.40 6.17 2.68
C GLN A 137 -1.09 7.64 2.52
N ARG A 138 -0.64 8.02 1.33
CA ARG A 138 -0.34 9.40 0.95
C ARG A 138 -0.73 9.67 -0.49
N SER A 139 -1.34 10.83 -0.71
CA SER A 139 -1.62 11.31 -2.06
C SER A 139 -0.34 11.84 -2.69
N VAL A 140 -0.11 11.49 -3.96
CA VAL A 140 1.02 12.02 -4.73
C VAL A 140 0.71 13.47 -5.09
N PRO A 141 1.62 14.42 -4.79
CA PRO A 141 1.43 15.83 -5.12
C PRO A 141 1.24 16.08 -6.62
N GLU A 142 0.64 17.22 -6.96
CA GLU A 142 0.52 17.66 -8.36
C GLU A 142 1.90 17.77 -9.02
N GLY A 143 2.01 17.27 -10.26
CA GLY A 143 3.28 17.15 -10.97
C GLY A 143 4.29 16.17 -10.37
N GLY A 144 3.97 15.52 -9.25
CA GLY A 144 4.85 14.58 -8.54
C GLY A 144 4.80 13.15 -9.06
N HIS A 145 5.62 12.29 -8.46
CA HIS A 145 5.71 10.87 -8.74
C HIS A 145 5.59 10.04 -7.45
N GLU A 146 5.13 8.79 -7.59
CA GLU A 146 5.04 7.83 -6.48
C GLU A 146 6.37 7.70 -5.73
N ILE A 147 7.49 7.66 -6.46
CA ILE A 147 8.83 7.46 -5.91
C ILE A 147 9.16 8.47 -4.81
N THR A 148 8.81 9.74 -5.00
CA THR A 148 9.09 10.80 -4.00
C THR A 148 8.12 10.78 -2.83
N THR A 149 7.02 10.02 -2.95
CA THR A 149 5.93 9.95 -1.96
C THR A 149 6.06 8.72 -1.07
N VAL A 150 6.71 7.64 -1.53
CA VAL A 150 6.96 6.40 -0.75
C VAL A 150 7.57 6.63 0.64
N PRO A 151 8.50 7.59 0.87
CA PRO A 151 9.08 7.81 2.20
C PRO A 151 8.06 8.16 3.29
N ASP A 152 7.00 8.88 2.94
CA ASP A 152 6.04 9.42 3.89
C ASP A 152 5.19 8.34 4.60
N PRO A 153 4.52 7.39 3.91
CA PRO A 153 3.79 6.33 4.59
C PRO A 153 4.72 5.39 5.37
N LEU A 154 5.99 5.23 4.97
CA LEU A 154 6.96 4.43 5.73
C LEU A 154 7.37 5.10 7.04
N ALA A 155 7.52 6.43 7.06
CA ALA A 155 7.94 7.17 8.26
C ALA A 155 6.93 7.07 9.43
N ALA A 156 5.68 6.73 9.14
CA ALA A 156 4.62 6.58 10.13
C ALA A 156 4.53 5.17 10.75
N LEU A 157 5.33 4.21 10.27
CA LEU A 157 5.23 2.79 10.64
C LEU A 157 6.41 2.36 11.52
N ASP A 158 6.15 1.41 12.43
CA ASP A 158 7.20 0.64 13.07
C ASP A 158 7.55 -0.55 12.17
N LEU A 159 8.74 -0.50 11.55
CA LEU A 159 9.17 -1.52 10.60
C LEU A 159 9.96 -2.66 11.25
N ARG A 160 10.18 -2.64 12.57
CA ARG A 160 10.90 -3.71 13.26
C ARG A 160 10.17 -5.04 13.12
N GLY A 161 10.83 -6.04 12.53
CA GLY A 161 10.21 -7.33 12.25
C GLY A 161 9.20 -7.29 11.09
N ALA A 162 9.24 -6.26 10.24
CA ALA A 162 8.45 -6.19 9.02
C ALA A 162 9.33 -6.41 7.79
N VAL A 163 8.75 -7.04 6.76
CA VAL A 163 9.36 -7.13 5.44
C VAL A 163 8.61 -6.19 4.51
N VAL A 164 9.31 -5.18 3.98
CA VAL A 164 8.75 -4.20 3.06
C VAL A 164 9.00 -4.63 1.62
N THR A 165 7.94 -4.77 0.82
CA THR A 165 8.07 -5.10 -0.60
C THR A 165 7.71 -3.92 -1.48
N LEU A 166 8.59 -3.61 -2.43
CA LEU A 166 8.39 -2.53 -3.39
C LEU A 166 8.51 -3.04 -4.83
N ASP A 167 7.82 -2.35 -5.72
CA ASP A 167 7.93 -2.55 -7.14
C ASP A 167 9.29 -2.04 -7.69
N ALA A 168 9.45 -2.08 -9.01
CA ALA A 168 10.71 -1.64 -9.60
C ALA A 168 10.91 -0.13 -9.54
N ALA A 169 9.84 0.65 -9.65
CA ALA A 169 9.94 2.11 -9.55
C ALA A 169 10.43 2.52 -8.13
N GLY A 170 9.90 1.86 -7.10
CA GLY A 170 10.27 2.06 -5.69
C GLY A 170 11.66 1.55 -5.30
N CYS A 171 12.40 0.87 -6.20
CA CYS A 171 13.78 0.44 -5.95
C CYS A 171 14.74 1.64 -5.95
N GLN A 172 14.72 2.42 -4.87
CA GLN A 172 15.54 3.62 -4.66
C GLN A 172 16.43 3.48 -3.44
N LYS A 173 17.69 3.92 -3.56
CA LYS A 173 18.68 3.85 -2.48
C LYS A 173 18.17 4.49 -1.17
N ALA A 174 17.62 5.71 -1.25
CA ALA A 174 17.12 6.43 -0.08
C ALA A 174 15.97 5.69 0.64
N THR A 175 15.07 5.05 -0.12
CA THR A 175 13.97 4.25 0.46
C THR A 175 14.50 3.01 1.18
N ILE A 176 15.48 2.31 0.60
CA ILE A 176 16.12 1.15 1.26
C ILE A 176 16.86 1.58 2.52
N GLU A 177 17.59 2.70 2.48
CA GLU A 177 18.27 3.26 3.65
C GLU A 177 17.27 3.61 4.76
N GLN A 178 16.11 4.18 4.42
CA GLN A 178 15.05 4.48 5.39
C GLN A 178 14.49 3.21 6.04
N ILE A 179 14.16 2.18 5.24
CA ILE A 179 13.63 0.91 5.76
C ILE A 179 14.63 0.28 6.74
N ARG A 180 15.91 0.25 6.35
CA ARG A 180 17.00 -0.24 7.21
C ARG A 180 17.15 0.57 8.49
N ALA A 181 17.10 1.90 8.40
CA ALA A 181 17.25 2.80 9.55
C ALA A 181 16.12 2.59 10.57
N GLN A 182 14.95 2.13 10.13
CA GLN A 182 13.81 1.79 10.99
C GLN A 182 13.78 0.33 11.46
N GLY A 183 14.78 -0.48 11.07
CA GLY A 183 14.91 -1.89 11.49
C GLY A 183 14.03 -2.87 10.70
N GLY A 184 13.56 -2.48 9.51
CA GLY A 184 12.82 -3.36 8.61
C GLY A 184 13.71 -4.09 7.61
N GLU A 185 13.20 -5.22 7.14
CA GLU A 185 13.75 -5.99 6.01
C GLU A 185 13.06 -5.56 4.70
N TYR A 186 13.63 -5.96 3.55
CA TYR A 186 13.08 -5.56 2.26
C TYR A 186 13.22 -6.61 1.16
N VAL A 187 12.25 -6.58 0.24
CA VAL A 187 12.34 -7.24 -1.07
C VAL A 187 11.97 -6.23 -2.15
N VAL A 188 12.90 -5.98 -3.08
CA VAL A 188 12.70 -4.98 -4.13
C VAL A 188 12.94 -5.54 -5.52
N CYS A 189 12.16 -5.07 -6.48
CA CYS A 189 12.31 -5.46 -7.87
C CYS A 189 13.35 -4.56 -8.55
N VAL A 190 14.28 -5.16 -9.29
CA VAL A 190 15.27 -4.46 -10.10
C VAL A 190 14.90 -4.61 -11.59
N LYS A 191 14.81 -3.48 -12.29
CA LYS A 191 14.57 -3.42 -13.74
C LYS A 191 15.54 -2.42 -14.38
N GLY A 192 15.28 -2.04 -15.63
CA GLY A 192 16.13 -1.13 -16.41
C GLY A 192 16.28 0.29 -15.82
N ASN A 193 15.45 0.68 -14.84
CA ASN A 193 15.60 1.95 -14.14
C ASN A 193 16.81 1.99 -13.19
N GLN A 194 17.41 0.85 -12.86
CA GLN A 194 18.62 0.74 -12.06
C GLN A 194 19.70 -0.06 -12.82
N LYS A 195 20.21 0.49 -13.93
CA LYS A 195 21.06 -0.25 -14.88
C LYS A 195 22.26 -0.94 -14.22
N GLY A 196 23.06 -0.21 -13.43
CA GLY A 196 24.24 -0.78 -12.78
C GLY A 196 23.90 -1.91 -11.80
N LEU A 197 22.82 -1.74 -11.02
CA LEU A 197 22.34 -2.78 -10.10
C LEU A 197 21.84 -4.00 -10.87
N ARG A 198 21.11 -3.78 -11.96
CA ARG A 198 20.59 -4.85 -12.83
C ARG A 198 21.73 -5.64 -13.48
N ASP A 199 22.77 -4.94 -13.94
CA ASP A 199 23.93 -5.57 -14.58
C ASP A 199 24.72 -6.40 -13.53
N ALA A 200 24.97 -5.86 -12.33
CA ALA A 200 25.61 -6.60 -11.24
C ALA A 200 24.79 -7.82 -10.77
N VAL A 201 23.47 -7.70 -10.76
CA VAL A 201 22.56 -8.83 -10.52
C VAL A 201 22.64 -9.86 -11.65
N GLY A 202 22.81 -9.42 -12.90
CA GLY A 202 23.07 -10.29 -14.04
C GLY A 202 24.33 -11.12 -13.85
N ASP A 203 25.43 -10.47 -13.45
CA ASP A 203 26.71 -11.13 -13.18
C ASP A 203 26.57 -12.27 -12.15
N VAL A 204 25.74 -12.10 -11.11
CA VAL A 204 25.44 -13.16 -10.12
C VAL A 204 24.81 -14.39 -10.79
N PHE A 205 23.89 -14.21 -11.73
CA PHE A 205 23.26 -15.34 -12.43
C PHE A 205 24.12 -15.91 -13.55
N ASP A 206 24.99 -15.10 -14.17
CA ASP A 206 25.98 -15.59 -15.13
C ASP A 206 26.97 -16.52 -14.41
N MET A 207 27.48 -16.13 -13.23
CA MET A 207 28.29 -16.99 -12.37
C MET A 207 27.55 -18.25 -11.92
N ALA A 208 26.27 -18.11 -11.52
CA ALA A 208 25.45 -19.27 -11.17
C ALA A 208 25.28 -20.22 -12.36
N ALA A 209 25.09 -19.69 -13.58
CA ALA A 209 24.97 -20.48 -14.79
C ALA A 209 26.27 -21.22 -15.15
N GLU A 210 27.44 -20.58 -14.99
CA GLU A 210 28.75 -21.23 -15.14
C GLU A 210 28.94 -22.39 -14.15
N ALA A 211 28.37 -22.26 -12.94
CA ALA A 211 28.33 -23.31 -11.93
C ALA A 211 27.13 -24.29 -12.10
N GLU A 212 26.45 -24.28 -13.25
CA GLU A 212 25.27 -25.12 -13.54
C GLU A 212 24.14 -24.98 -12.48
N PHE A 213 24.03 -23.79 -11.89
CA PHE A 213 23.12 -23.44 -10.79
C PHE A 213 23.27 -24.33 -9.55
N ALA A 214 24.46 -24.91 -9.34
CA ALA A 214 24.75 -25.72 -8.16
C ALA A 214 24.50 -24.91 -6.87
N GLY A 215 23.65 -25.45 -5.99
CA GLY A 215 23.30 -24.81 -4.72
C GLY A 215 22.25 -23.70 -4.80
N CYS A 216 21.70 -23.40 -5.99
CA CYS A 216 20.60 -22.46 -6.14
C CYS A 216 19.24 -23.11 -5.83
N ASP A 217 18.33 -22.36 -5.20
CA ASP A 217 16.94 -22.79 -5.06
C ASP A 217 16.17 -22.47 -6.34
N MET A 218 15.44 -23.44 -6.89
CA MET A 218 14.67 -23.26 -8.12
C MET A 218 13.24 -23.77 -7.95
N ALA A 219 12.27 -23.00 -8.43
CA ALA A 219 10.87 -23.41 -8.47
C ALA A 219 10.21 -22.91 -9.76
N GLY A 220 9.17 -23.63 -10.21
CA GLY A 220 8.41 -23.26 -11.39
C GLY A 220 6.95 -23.63 -11.28
N GLU A 221 6.08 -22.81 -11.88
CA GLU A 221 4.64 -23.03 -11.95
C GLU A 221 4.13 -22.72 -13.37
N ALA A 222 3.25 -23.57 -13.87
CA ALA A 222 2.59 -23.41 -15.17
C ALA A 222 1.08 -23.34 -14.98
N GLY A 223 0.42 -22.40 -15.66
CA GLY A 223 -1.02 -22.19 -15.57
C GLY A 223 -1.65 -21.76 -16.88
N VAL A 224 -2.93 -22.11 -17.06
CA VAL A 224 -3.74 -21.68 -18.21
C VAL A 224 -4.91 -20.85 -17.71
N GLY A 225 -5.03 -19.61 -18.18
CA GLY A 225 -6.07 -18.68 -17.74
C GLY A 225 -6.37 -17.61 -18.78
N HIS A 226 -7.66 -17.28 -18.95
CA HIS A 226 -8.14 -16.26 -19.91
C HIS A 226 -7.57 -16.42 -21.34
N GLY A 227 -7.42 -17.67 -21.81
CA GLY A 227 -6.89 -17.99 -23.14
C GLY A 227 -5.38 -17.82 -23.31
N ARG A 228 -4.63 -17.80 -22.21
CA ARG A 228 -3.17 -17.66 -22.18
C ARG A 228 -2.57 -18.82 -21.40
N GLU A 229 -1.47 -19.36 -21.90
CA GLU A 229 -0.58 -20.27 -21.16
C GLU A 229 0.55 -19.42 -20.59
N GLU A 230 0.81 -19.56 -19.30
CA GLU A 230 1.84 -18.82 -18.59
C GLU A 230 2.66 -19.78 -17.74
N GLU A 231 3.98 -19.73 -17.92
CA GLU A 231 4.94 -20.44 -17.10
C GLU A 231 5.80 -19.41 -16.38
N ARG A 232 6.01 -19.63 -15.08
CA ARG A 232 6.84 -18.78 -14.23
C ARG A 232 7.89 -19.65 -13.57
N TYR A 233 9.12 -19.17 -13.59
CA TYR A 233 10.25 -19.83 -12.95
C TYR A 233 10.98 -18.83 -12.07
N VAL A 234 11.44 -19.30 -10.91
CA VAL A 234 12.28 -18.53 -10.00
C VAL A 234 13.56 -19.31 -9.73
N THR A 235 14.68 -18.61 -9.79
CA THR A 235 16.00 -19.10 -9.35
C THR A 235 16.51 -18.15 -8.29
N VAL A 236 16.89 -18.67 -7.13
CA VAL A 236 17.40 -17.88 -6.00
C VAL A 236 18.84 -18.28 -5.71
N VAL A 237 19.70 -17.28 -5.68
CA VAL A 237 21.08 -17.38 -5.18
C VAL A 237 21.09 -16.80 -3.77
N GLN A 238 21.35 -17.63 -2.77
CA GLN A 238 21.53 -17.22 -1.39
C GLN A 238 22.94 -16.66 -1.20
N ASP A 239 23.09 -15.68 -0.32
CA ASP A 239 24.37 -15.08 0.11
C ASP A 239 25.36 -14.83 -1.05
N PRO A 240 24.97 -14.06 -2.09
CA PRO A 240 25.79 -13.92 -3.28
C PRO A 240 27.13 -13.23 -2.99
N ASP A 241 28.20 -13.79 -3.57
CA ASP A 241 29.57 -13.31 -3.38
C ASP A 241 29.71 -11.82 -3.73
N GLY A 242 30.32 -11.06 -2.82
CA GLY A 242 30.51 -9.61 -2.98
C GLY A 242 29.33 -8.75 -2.53
N TRP A 243 28.25 -9.34 -2.02
CA TRP A 243 27.08 -8.62 -1.53
C TRP A 243 26.88 -8.79 -0.02
N SER A 244 27.70 -8.10 0.78
CA SER A 244 27.70 -8.21 2.25
C SER A 244 26.40 -7.82 2.95
N ASP A 245 25.48 -7.18 2.22
CA ASP A 245 24.28 -6.56 2.75
C ASP A 245 23.01 -7.08 2.06
N VAL A 246 23.08 -8.20 1.34
CA VAL A 246 21.96 -8.84 0.61
C VAL A 246 21.98 -10.33 0.92
N GLY A 247 20.90 -10.83 1.51
CA GLY A 247 20.77 -12.25 1.86
C GLY A 247 20.45 -13.14 0.66
N ALA A 248 19.79 -12.61 -0.37
CA ALA A 248 19.55 -13.37 -1.59
C ALA A 248 19.25 -12.49 -2.81
N VAL A 249 19.50 -13.04 -4.00
CA VAL A 249 19.06 -12.47 -5.27
C VAL A 249 18.22 -13.53 -6.00
N ALA A 250 17.06 -13.12 -6.50
CA ALA A 250 16.08 -14.01 -7.13
C ALA A 250 15.76 -13.56 -8.56
N LEU A 251 16.06 -14.40 -9.55
CA LEU A 251 15.67 -14.19 -10.94
C LEU A 251 14.27 -14.75 -11.15
N VAL A 252 13.34 -13.91 -11.58
CA VAL A 252 11.97 -14.32 -11.92
C VAL A 252 11.78 -14.25 -13.43
N CYS A 253 11.61 -15.42 -14.04
CA CYS A 253 11.35 -15.58 -15.45
C CYS A 253 9.87 -15.87 -15.69
N ARG A 254 9.31 -15.31 -16.77
CA ARG A 254 7.95 -15.58 -17.20
C ARG A 254 7.91 -15.82 -18.70
N GLU A 255 7.37 -16.96 -19.10
CA GLU A 255 7.01 -17.24 -20.48
C GLU A 255 5.50 -17.16 -20.65
N ARG A 256 5.04 -16.52 -21.72
CA ARG A 256 3.61 -16.40 -22.02
C ARG A 256 3.33 -16.77 -23.46
N ARG A 257 2.39 -17.69 -23.68
CA ARG A 257 1.85 -18.04 -24.99
C ARG A 257 0.40 -17.60 -25.08
N VAL A 258 0.09 -16.85 -26.13
CA VAL A 258 -1.28 -16.46 -26.48
C VAL A 258 -1.46 -16.88 -27.93
N LYS A 259 -2.53 -17.62 -28.25
CA LYS A 259 -2.85 -18.19 -29.59
C LYS A 259 -2.03 -17.58 -30.75
N ASP A 260 -1.12 -18.39 -31.28
CA ASP A 260 -0.22 -18.13 -32.42
C ASP A 260 0.84 -17.01 -32.29
N GLN A 261 1.08 -16.46 -31.09
CA GLN A 261 2.22 -15.57 -30.83
C GLN A 261 2.95 -15.94 -29.52
N LYS A 262 4.20 -16.41 -29.64
CA LYS A 262 5.12 -16.61 -28.52
C LYS A 262 5.73 -15.25 -28.15
N ASN A 263 5.49 -14.77 -26.93
CA ASN A 263 6.18 -13.60 -26.38
C ASN A 263 6.99 -14.07 -25.17
N GLU A 264 8.30 -14.20 -25.34
CA GLU A 264 9.25 -14.39 -24.24
C GLU A 264 9.55 -13.03 -23.62
N GLY A 265 9.44 -12.91 -22.30
CA GLY A 265 9.70 -11.66 -21.61
C GLY A 265 10.23 -11.90 -20.20
N ILE A 266 11.52 -11.62 -19.99
CA ILE A 266 12.14 -11.61 -18.66
C ILE A 266 11.49 -10.48 -17.86
N GLN A 267 10.74 -10.81 -16.80
CA GLN A 267 9.99 -9.84 -16.02
C GLN A 267 10.63 -9.57 -14.66
N GLY A 268 11.85 -9.04 -14.69
CA GLY A 268 12.52 -8.41 -13.54
C GLY A 268 13.22 -9.40 -12.62
N CYS A 269 14.41 -9.00 -12.17
CA CYS A 269 15.10 -9.67 -11.08
C CYS A 269 14.66 -9.04 -9.75
N ARG A 270 14.54 -9.81 -8.67
CA ARG A 270 14.17 -9.31 -7.33
C ARG A 270 15.34 -9.56 -6.39
N THR A 271 15.70 -8.57 -5.59
CA THR A 271 16.73 -8.71 -4.56
C THR A 271 16.05 -8.80 -3.19
N MET A 272 16.44 -9.78 -2.37
CA MET A 272 15.93 -9.98 -1.01
C MET A 272 17.03 -9.77 0.02
N LYS A 273 16.71 -9.17 1.15
CA LYS A 273 17.57 -9.16 2.33
C LYS A 273 16.79 -9.70 3.53
N TRP A 274 17.38 -10.70 4.19
CA TRP A 274 17.04 -11.17 5.53
C TRP A 274 17.89 -10.42 6.56
#